data_AF-A0A538B0M2-F1
#
_entry.id   AF-A0A538B0M2-F1
#
_cell.length_a   1.000
_cell.length_b   1.000
_cell.length_c   1.000
_cell.angle_alpha   90.00
_cell.angle_beta   90.00
_cell.angle_gamma   90.00
#
_symmetry.space_group_name_H-M   'P 1'
#
loop_
_entity.id
_entity.type
_entity.pdbx_description
1 polymer ?
#
loop_
_entity_poly.entity_id
_entity_poly.type
_entity_poly.pdbx_seq_one_letter_code
_entity_poly.pdbx_strand_id
1 'polypeptide(L)'
;MPTVHKYIGFVIVGGWFVLFLWGTVAWVARRDPTAWFWRLLAVLQVLLGVQLIAGIVLLATGHALPSLLHLGYGIVFPVVALVVAHSLARSLEDEFDAHKIFTLIAFVVFGLTLRALSTGLGLP
;
A
#
# COMPACT_ATOMS: atom_id res chain seq x y z
N MET A 1 -19.15 3.97 -4.73
CA MET A 1 -18.23 3.15 -3.91
C MET A 1 -18.95 2.70 -2.64
N PRO A 2 -19.04 1.39 -2.37
CA PRO A 2 -19.65 0.86 -1.16
C PRO A 2 -18.89 1.26 0.11
N THR A 3 -19.62 1.48 1.20
CA THR A 3 -19.14 2.13 2.44
C THR A 3 -17.92 1.45 3.05
N VAL A 4 -17.92 0.12 3.14
CA VAL A 4 -16.83 -0.66 3.73
C VAL A 4 -15.55 -0.56 2.87
N HIS A 5 -15.67 -0.78 1.57
CA HIS A 5 -14.56 -0.66 0.62
C HIS A 5 -13.96 0.76 0.63
N LYS A 6 -14.80 1.78 0.84
CA LYS A 6 -14.37 3.19 1.01
C LYS A 6 -13.52 3.40 2.25
N TYR A 7 -14.01 3.00 3.42
CA TYR A 7 -13.29 3.24 4.66
C TYR A 7 -11.96 2.49 4.72
N ILE A 8 -11.92 1.24 4.27
CA ILE A 8 -10.65 0.49 4.17
C ILE A 8 -9.68 1.19 3.22
N GLY A 9 -10.18 1.73 2.09
CA GLY A 9 -9.37 2.52 1.16
C GLY A 9 -8.68 3.73 1.83
N PHE A 10 -9.39 4.50 2.65
CA PHE A 10 -8.79 5.62 3.40
C PHE A 10 -7.73 5.15 4.40
N VAL A 11 -7.99 4.05 5.12
CA VAL A 11 -7.05 3.46 6.08
C VAL A 11 -5.77 2.99 5.37
N ILE A 12 -5.90 2.37 4.19
CA ILE A 12 -4.76 1.95 3.38
C ILE A 12 -3.92 3.15 2.96
N VAL A 13 -4.54 4.18 2.36
CA VAL A 13 -3.82 5.38 1.91
C VAL A 13 -3.11 6.07 3.07
N GLY A 14 -3.83 6.31 4.17
CA GLY A 14 -3.24 6.94 5.36
C GLY A 14 -2.13 6.10 5.99
N GLY A 15 -2.31 4.78 6.05
CA GLY A 15 -1.33 3.87 6.61
C GLY A 15 -0.04 3.80 5.79
N TRP A 16 -0.12 3.72 4.46
CA TRP A 16 1.07 3.78 3.61
C TRP A 16 1.80 5.12 3.72
N PHE A 17 1.05 6.23 3.82
CA PHE A 17 1.64 7.55 4.07
C PHE A 17 2.37 7.62 5.41
N VAL A 18 1.76 7.10 6.49
CA VAL A 18 2.39 7.02 7.81
C VAL A 18 3.64 6.14 7.78
N LEU A 19 3.59 4.98 7.12
CA LEU A 19 4.75 4.09 7.00
C LEU A 19 5.90 4.76 6.24
N PHE A 20 5.59 5.46 5.14
CA PHE A 20 6.56 6.27 4.40
C PHE A 20 7.21 7.32 5.30
N LEU A 21 6.41 8.16 5.97
CA LEU A 21 6.94 9.21 6.85
C LEU A 21 7.80 8.63 7.98
N TRP A 22 7.36 7.54 8.60
CA TRP A 22 8.13 6.87 9.64
C TRP A 22 9.49 6.43 9.11
N GLY A 23 9.51 5.69 8.01
CA GLY A 23 10.74 5.22 7.38
C GLY A 23 11.68 6.36 6.98
N THR A 24 11.14 7.44 6.43
CA THR A 24 11.90 8.65 6.09
C THR A 24 12.50 9.31 7.32
N VAL A 25 11.72 9.48 8.40
CA VAL A 25 12.22 10.07 9.66
C VAL A 25 13.32 9.20 10.26
N ALA A 26 13.15 7.88 10.28
CA ALA A 26 14.17 6.95 10.77
C ALA A 26 15.46 7.07 9.96
N TRP A 27 15.36 7.03 8.62
CA TRP A 27 16.49 7.18 7.71
C TRP A 27 17.23 8.52 7.91
N VAL A 28 16.52 9.65 7.89
CA VAL A 28 17.14 10.98 8.05
C VAL A 28 17.76 11.15 9.44
N ALA A 29 17.12 10.61 10.48
CA ALA A 29 17.65 10.63 11.84
C ALA A 29 18.80 9.64 12.07
N ARG A 30 19.17 8.84 11.06
CA ARG A 30 20.18 7.75 11.15
C ARG A 30 19.87 6.78 12.29
N ARG A 31 18.60 6.39 12.39
CA ARG A 31 18.10 5.41 13.37
C ARG A 31 17.35 4.31 12.66
N ASP A 32 17.30 3.16 13.29
CA ASP A 32 16.48 2.06 12.76
C ASP A 32 15.01 2.22 13.13
N PRO A 33 14.12 1.83 12.22
CA PRO A 33 12.73 1.67 12.58
C PRO A 33 12.56 0.57 13.64
N THR A 34 11.73 0.84 14.63
CA THR A 34 11.35 -0.16 15.63
C THR A 34 10.55 -1.32 15.01
N ALA A 35 10.39 -2.42 15.75
CA ALA A 35 9.54 -3.56 15.34
C ALA A 35 8.11 -3.17 14.89
N TRP A 36 7.58 -2.03 15.38
CA TRP A 36 6.26 -1.54 14.99
C TRP A 36 6.16 -1.08 13.53
N PHE A 37 7.26 -0.61 12.93
CA PHE A 37 7.31 -0.30 11.50
C PHE A 37 7.03 -1.54 10.66
N TRP A 38 7.69 -2.65 10.98
CA TRP A 38 7.52 -3.93 10.28
C TRP A 38 6.14 -4.53 10.50
N ARG A 39 5.58 -4.40 11.71
CA ARG A 39 4.19 -4.80 12.00
C ARG A 39 3.20 -3.98 11.18
N LEU A 40 3.38 -2.66 11.10
CA LEU A 40 2.54 -1.80 10.28
C LEU A 40 2.63 -2.17 8.80
N LEU A 41 3.84 -2.39 8.27
CA LEU A 41 4.05 -2.86 6.91
C LEU A 41 3.27 -4.17 6.65
N ALA A 42 3.37 -5.16 7.54
CA ALA A 42 2.63 -6.42 7.41
C ALA A 42 1.10 -6.21 7.44
N VAL A 43 0.60 -5.39 8.36
CA VAL A 43 -0.83 -5.04 8.42
C VAL A 43 -1.31 -4.39 7.14
N LEU A 44 -0.54 -3.46 6.55
CA LEU A 44 -0.91 -2.79 5.31
C LEU A 44 -0.93 -3.73 4.11
N GLN A 45 -0.02 -4.70 4.04
CA GLN A 45 -0.05 -5.75 3.02
C GLN A 45 -1.30 -6.64 3.15
N VAL A 46 -1.67 -7.01 4.38
CA VAL A 46 -2.92 -7.76 4.63
C VAL A 46 -4.14 -6.92 4.24
N LEU A 47 -4.17 -5.63 4.57
CA LEU A 47 -5.27 -4.74 4.20
C LEU A 47 -5.44 -4.60 2.69
N LEU A 48 -4.35 -4.60 1.90
CA LEU A 48 -4.45 -4.67 0.44
C LEU A 48 -5.16 -5.95 -0.02
N GLY A 49 -4.87 -7.09 0.61
CA GLY A 49 -5.57 -8.36 0.36
C GLY A 49 -7.06 -8.29 0.73
N VAL A 50 -7.38 -7.72 1.89
CA VAL A 50 -8.78 -7.48 2.30
C VAL A 50 -9.51 -6.58 1.31
N GLN A 51 -8.84 -5.53 0.82
CA GLN A 51 -9.41 -4.60 -0.15
C GLN A 51 -9.66 -5.27 -1.51
N LEU A 52 -8.78 -6.17 -1.94
CA LEU A 52 -8.97 -7.00 -3.12
C LEU A 52 -10.21 -7.89 -2.98
N ILE A 53 -10.33 -8.60 -1.86
CA ILE A 53 -11.49 -9.46 -1.58
C ILE A 53 -12.77 -8.63 -1.58
N ALA A 54 -12.78 -7.48 -0.91
CA ALA A 54 -13.92 -6.57 -0.92
C ALA A 54 -14.27 -6.14 -2.35
N GLY A 55 -13.28 -5.75 -3.18
CA GLY A 55 -13.49 -5.39 -4.58
C GLY A 55 -14.10 -6.53 -5.40
N ILE A 56 -13.61 -7.76 -5.24
CA ILE A 56 -14.14 -8.96 -5.92
C ILE A 56 -15.61 -9.21 -5.53
N VAL A 57 -15.94 -9.11 -4.24
CA VAL A 57 -17.32 -9.26 -3.74
C VAL A 57 -18.24 -8.21 -4.37
N LEU A 58 -17.77 -6.97 -4.54
CA LEU A 58 -18.55 -5.92 -5.19
C LEU A 58 -18.83 -6.23 -6.66
N LEU A 59 -17.82 -6.70 -7.39
CA LEU A 59 -18.00 -7.15 -8.78
C LEU A 59 -18.99 -8.33 -8.87
N ALA A 60 -18.86 -9.31 -7.98
CA ALA A 60 -19.74 -10.48 -7.93
C ALA A 60 -21.19 -10.13 -7.57
N THR A 61 -21.42 -9.01 -6.88
CA THR A 61 -22.75 -8.49 -6.52
C THR A 61 -23.29 -7.47 -7.53
N GLY A 62 -22.67 -7.36 -8.72
CA GLY A 62 -23.17 -6.57 -9.84
C GLY A 62 -22.70 -5.11 -9.88
N HIS A 63 -21.75 -4.71 -9.02
CA HIS A 63 -21.17 -3.37 -9.12
C HIS A 63 -20.18 -3.30 -10.30
N ALA A 64 -20.24 -2.21 -11.06
CA ALA A 64 -19.29 -1.97 -12.15
C ALA A 64 -17.93 -1.47 -11.62
N LEU A 65 -16.86 -1.86 -12.30
CA LEU A 65 -15.53 -1.31 -12.06
C LEU A 65 -15.47 0.15 -12.56
N PRO A 66 -14.96 1.11 -11.77
CA PRO A 66 -14.84 2.51 -12.23
C PRO A 66 -13.99 2.66 -13.50
N SER A 67 -12.89 1.91 -13.58
CA SER A 67 -12.03 1.79 -14.76
C SER A 67 -11.03 0.65 -14.58
N LEU A 68 -10.42 0.14 -15.65
CA LEU A 68 -9.34 -0.85 -15.53
C LEU A 68 -8.14 -0.31 -14.74
N LEU A 69 -7.89 1.00 -14.84
CA LEU A 69 -6.84 1.66 -14.08
C LEU A 69 -7.12 1.66 -12.56
N HIS A 70 -8.39 1.64 -12.14
CA HIS A 70 -8.73 1.49 -10.72
C HIS A 70 -8.19 0.17 -10.14
N LEU A 71 -8.32 -0.93 -10.90
CA LEU A 71 -7.71 -2.22 -10.55
C LEU A 71 -6.18 -2.14 -10.59
N GLY A 72 -5.62 -1.50 -11.62
CA GLY A 72 -4.19 -1.29 -11.77
C GLY A 72 -3.56 -0.61 -10.55
N TYR A 73 -4.07 0.57 -10.21
CA TYR A 73 -3.60 1.38 -9.08
C TYR A 73 -3.93 0.75 -7.72
N GLY A 74 -5.08 0.07 -7.60
CA GLY A 74 -5.59 -0.43 -6.33
C GLY A 74 -4.94 -1.74 -5.86
N ILE A 75 -4.47 -2.59 -6.79
CA ILE A 75 -3.88 -3.87 -6.42
C ILE A 75 -2.71 -4.31 -7.28
N VAL A 76 -2.81 -4.24 -8.61
CA VAL A 76 -1.80 -4.85 -9.50
C VAL A 76 -0.44 -4.18 -9.32
N PHE A 77 -0.38 -2.86 -9.45
CA PHE A 77 0.88 -2.11 -9.32
C PHE A 77 1.41 -2.12 -7.88
N PRO A 78 0.59 -1.96 -6.82
CA PRO A 78 1.04 -2.18 -5.44
C PRO A 78 1.68 -3.54 -5.19
N VAL A 79 1.06 -4.63 -5.67
CA VAL A 79 1.61 -5.99 -5.50
C VAL A 79 2.93 -6.14 -6.23
N VAL A 80 3.04 -5.66 -7.48
CA VAL A 80 4.31 -5.68 -8.22
C VAL A 80 5.39 -4.90 -7.48
N ALA A 81 5.08 -3.68 -6.99
CA ALA A 81 6.02 -2.88 -6.22
C ALA A 81 6.49 -3.62 -4.96
N LEU A 82 5.58 -4.25 -4.22
CA LEU A 82 5.90 -5.01 -3.02
C LEU A 82 6.72 -6.27 -3.31
N VAL A 83 6.44 -7.00 -4.40
CA VAL A 83 7.24 -8.16 -4.82
C VAL A 83 8.66 -7.73 -5.15
N VAL A 84 8.83 -6.64 -5.90
CA VAL A 84 10.15 -6.07 -6.19
C VAL A 84 10.85 -5.66 -4.90
N ALA A 85 10.15 -5.01 -3.97
CA ALA A 85 10.69 -4.60 -2.68
C ALA A 85 11.25 -5.78 -1.88
N HIS A 86 10.47 -6.87 -1.75
CA HIS A 86 10.90 -8.07 -1.04
C HIS A 86 12.07 -8.76 -1.73
N SER A 87 12.08 -8.79 -3.07
CA SER A 87 13.19 -9.35 -3.84
C SER A 87 14.49 -8.59 -3.59
N LEU A 88 14.45 -7.26 -3.69
CA LEU A 88 15.61 -6.40 -3.42
C LEU A 88 16.04 -6.49 -1.95
N ALA A 89 15.10 -6.43 -1.01
CA ALA A 89 15.41 -6.54 0.42
C ALA A 89 16.07 -7.87 0.78
N ARG A 90 15.70 -8.98 0.11
CA ARG A 90 16.33 -10.29 0.31
C ARG A 90 17.78 -10.35 -0.18
N SER A 91 18.15 -9.53 -1.17
CA SER A 91 19.54 -9.44 -1.67
C SER A 91 20.47 -8.61 -0.81
N LEU A 92 19.94 -7.89 0.19
CA LEU A 92 20.75 -7.15 1.14
C LEU A 92 21.22 -8.06 2.26
N GLU A 93 22.52 -8.03 2.56
CA GLU A 93 23.12 -8.79 3.67
C GLU A 93 22.73 -8.20 5.04
N ASP A 94 22.44 -6.89 5.09
CA ASP A 94 22.07 -6.17 6.32
C ASP A 94 20.59 -5.75 6.34
N GLU A 95 19.86 -6.19 7.37
CA GLU A 95 18.47 -5.80 7.64
C GLU A 95 18.33 -4.28 7.83
N PHE A 96 19.41 -3.63 8.26
CA PHE A 96 19.55 -2.18 8.39
C PHE A 96 19.21 -1.41 7.10
N ASP A 97 19.49 -1.97 5.92
CA ASP A 97 19.21 -1.29 4.66
C ASP A 97 17.84 -1.63 4.07
N ALA A 98 17.20 -2.72 4.53
CA ALA A 98 15.91 -3.15 4.02
C ALA A 98 14.80 -2.11 4.28
N HIS A 99 14.83 -1.41 5.42
CA HIS A 99 13.80 -0.41 5.72
C HIS A 99 13.80 0.75 4.72
N LYS A 100 14.95 1.09 4.13
CA LYS A 100 15.06 2.17 3.12
C LYS A 100 14.31 1.78 1.84
N ILE A 101 14.44 0.52 1.41
CA ILE A 101 13.66 -0.02 0.28
C ILE A 101 12.17 0.08 0.57
N PHE A 102 11.72 -0.41 1.73
CA PHE A 102 10.31 -0.37 2.09
C PHE A 102 9.79 1.05 2.33
N THR A 103 10.64 2.01 2.71
CA THR A 103 10.29 3.43 2.78
C THR A 103 9.98 3.99 1.40
N LEU A 104 10.85 3.75 0.42
CA LEU A 104 10.65 4.21 -0.96
C LEU A 104 9.42 3.55 -1.59
N ILE A 105 9.24 2.26 -1.33
CA ILE A 105 8.10 1.50 -1.85
C ILE A 105 6.80 1.95 -1.17
N ALA A 106 6.82 2.29 0.12
CA ALA A 106 5.66 2.86 0.80
C ALA A 106 5.21 4.18 0.14
N PHE A 107 6.14 5.03 -0.31
CA PHE A 107 5.79 6.25 -1.07
C PHE A 107 5.12 5.92 -2.41
N VAL A 108 5.65 4.96 -3.16
CA VAL A 108 5.07 4.52 -4.44
C VAL A 108 3.67 3.94 -4.23
N VAL A 109 3.51 3.02 -3.27
CA VAL A 109 2.24 2.38 -2.96
C VAL A 109 1.23 3.39 -2.42
N PHE A 110 1.65 4.37 -1.61
CA PHE A 110 0.82 5.50 -1.22
C PHE A 110 0.26 6.23 -2.44
N GLY A 111 1.10 6.63 -3.40
CA GLY A 111 0.65 7.32 -4.61
C GLY A 111 -0.34 6.50 -5.43
N LEU A 112 -0.05 5.20 -5.62
CA LEU A 112 -0.92 4.27 -6.34
C LEU A 112 -2.28 4.11 -5.63
N THR A 113 -2.27 3.83 -4.33
CA THR A 113 -3.50 3.64 -3.55
C THR A 113 -4.31 4.94 -3.42
N LEU A 114 -3.65 6.10 -3.34
CA LEU A 114 -4.32 7.39 -3.39
C LEU A 114 -5.02 7.59 -4.73
N ARG A 115 -4.36 7.24 -5.85
CA ARG A 115 -4.98 7.32 -7.18
C ARG A 115 -6.16 6.34 -7.32
N ALA A 116 -6.04 5.14 -6.77
CA ALA A 116 -7.13 4.18 -6.71
C ALA A 116 -8.32 4.74 -5.91
N LEU A 117 -8.07 5.36 -4.75
CA LEU A 117 -9.11 5.99 -3.94
C LEU A 117 -9.78 7.15 -4.69
N SER A 118 -9.02 8.05 -5.31
CA SER A 118 -9.56 9.17 -6.09
C SER A 118 -10.48 8.67 -7.21
N THR A 119 -10.02 7.71 -8.02
CA THR A 119 -10.84 7.14 -9.10
C THR A 119 -12.08 6.41 -8.58
N GLY A 120 -11.99 5.74 -7.43
CA GLY A 120 -13.15 5.10 -6.76
C GLY A 120 -14.18 6.10 -6.22
N LEU A 121 -13.73 7.32 -5.89
CA LEU A 121 -14.58 8.44 -5.47
C LEU A 121 -15.11 9.29 -6.65
N GLY A 122 -14.69 9.00 -7.88
CA GLY A 122 -15.04 9.80 -9.06
C GLY A 122 -14.28 11.13 -9.17
N LEU A 123 -13.14 11.24 -8.47
CA LEU A 123 -12.26 12.41 -8.53
C LEU A 123 -11.26 12.27 -9.69
N PRO A 124 -10.82 13.40 -10.28
CA PRO A 124 -9.92 13.41 -11.43
C PRO A 124 -8.54 12.85 -11.13
#